data_AF-A0A8T4XKD7-F1
#
_entry.id   AF-A0A8T4XKD7-F1
#
_cell.length_a   1.000
_cell.length_b   1.000
_cell.length_c   1.000
_cell.angle_alpha   90.00
_cell.angle_beta   90.00
_cell.angle_gamma   90.00
#
_symmetry.space_group_name_H-M   'P 1'
#
loop_
_entity.id
_entity.type
_entity.pdbx_description
1 polymer ?
#
loop_
_entity_poly.entity_id
_entity_poly.type
_entity_poly.pdbx_seq_one_letter_code
_entity_poly.pdbx_strand_id
1 'polypeptide(L)'
;MKKILRKQRSIYAFSLFLILVGMVALASVLWKTYPGLSVSQNPLSTFLSLLWEENINVLNLITFKLIYLVIFGDIALVLGFVLWLLSRQWFTVPGKTTWYECPFCRKKWKAVGDKALVHCPHCRQLVHPKIVESRS
;
A
#
# COMPACT_ATOMS: atom_id res chain seq x y z
N MET A 1 -0.26 -15.87 15.65
CA MET A 1 0.77 -14.99 15.04
C MET A 1 0.30 -13.56 15.14
N LYS A 2 1.09 -12.64 15.71
CA LYS A 2 0.67 -11.24 15.86
C LYS A 2 0.99 -10.49 14.57
N LYS A 3 -0.04 -10.09 13.83
CA LYS A 3 0.13 -9.20 12.68
C LYS A 3 0.25 -7.77 13.23
N ILE A 4 1.34 -7.07 12.90
CA ILE A 4 1.50 -5.67 13.27
C ILE A 4 1.34 -4.83 12.02
N LEU A 5 0.36 -3.93 12.04
CA LEU A 5 0.13 -2.98 10.96
C LEU A 5 1.15 -1.83 11.11
N ARG A 6 2.25 -1.86 10.37
CA ARG A 6 3.20 -0.75 10.33
C ARG A 6 2.92 0.09 9.09
N LYS A 7 2.33 1.27 9.30
CA LYS A 7 2.05 2.22 8.21
C LYS A 7 3.33 2.96 7.84
N GLN A 8 3.76 2.84 6.59
CA GLN A 8 4.93 3.58 6.11
C GLN A 8 4.49 5.02 5.78
N ARG A 9 4.80 5.96 6.69
CA ARG A 9 4.29 7.35 6.66
C ARG A 9 4.67 8.10 5.38
N SER A 10 5.86 7.85 4.83
CA SER A 10 6.35 8.47 3.59
C SER A 10 5.59 8.00 2.35
N ILE A 11 5.44 6.68 2.17
CA ILE A 11 4.70 6.11 1.02
C ILE A 11 3.23 6.53 1.07
N TYR A 12 2.63 6.56 2.27
CA TYR A 12 1.27 7.05 2.45
C TYR A 12 1.11 8.53 2.06
N ALA A 13 2.04 9.40 2.47
CA ALA A 13 2.00 10.81 2.13
C ALA A 13 2.17 11.04 0.61
N PHE A 14 3.11 10.32 -0.01
CA PHE A 14 3.33 10.39 -1.45
C PHE A 14 2.13 9.86 -2.26
N SER A 15 1.51 8.77 -1.80
CA SER A 15 0.28 8.24 -2.38
C SER A 15 -0.87 9.24 -2.33
N LEU A 16 -1.09 9.90 -1.19
CA LEU A 16 -2.11 10.95 -1.08
C LEU A 16 -1.81 12.13 -2.01
N PHE A 17 -0.55 12.53 -2.11
CA PHE A 17 -0.14 13.60 -3.01
C PHE A 17 -0.47 13.25 -4.47
N LEU A 18 -0.12 12.04 -4.93
CA LEU A 18 -0.45 11.58 -6.28
C LEU A 18 -1.95 11.55 -6.57
N ILE A 19 -2.76 11.09 -5.60
CA ILE A 19 -4.23 11.09 -5.74
C ILE A 19 -4.75 12.52 -5.85
N LEU A 20 -4.28 13.45 -5.02
CA LEU A 20 -4.69 14.85 -5.07
C LEU A 20 -4.32 15.48 -6.42
N VAL A 21 -3.10 15.24 -6.92
CA VAL A 21 -2.65 15.74 -8.22
C VAL A 21 -3.51 15.19 -9.36
N GLY A 22 -3.79 13.89 -9.35
CA GLY A 22 -4.65 13.26 -10.36
C GLY A 22 -6.09 13.80 -10.33
N MET A 23 -6.67 13.98 -9.13
CA MET A 23 -7.99 14.58 -8.97
C MET A 23 -8.06 16.01 -9.48
N VAL A 24 -7.05 16.84 -9.19
CA VAL A 24 -6.98 18.23 -9.68
C VAL A 24 -6.85 18.25 -11.20
N ALA A 25 -6.01 17.38 -11.78
CA ALA A 25 -5.86 17.27 -13.23
C ALA A 25 -7.21 16.91 -13.90
N LEU A 26 -7.91 15.88 -13.43
CA LEU A 26 -9.21 15.49 -13.99
C LEU A 26 -10.29 16.55 -13.76
N ALA A 27 -10.32 17.20 -12.59
CA ALA A 27 -11.23 18.30 -12.31
C ALA A 27 -11.01 19.48 -13.26
N SER A 28 -9.75 19.78 -13.60
CA SER A 28 -9.44 20.86 -14.56
C SER A 28 -9.93 20.54 -15.98
N VAL A 29 -9.83 19.27 -16.41
CA VAL A 29 -10.38 18.80 -17.70
C VAL A 29 -11.90 18.91 -17.71
N LEU A 30 -12.54 18.46 -16.63
CA LEU A 30 -13.99 18.55 -16.48
C LEU A 30 -14.45 20.00 -16.49
N TRP A 31 -13.76 20.89 -15.77
CA TRP A 31 -14.07 22.31 -15.75
C TRP A 31 -13.99 22.94 -17.15
N LYS A 32 -12.96 22.57 -17.92
CA LYS A 32 -12.73 23.04 -19.29
C LYS A 32 -13.85 22.57 -20.24
N THR A 33 -14.23 21.31 -20.13
CA THR A 33 -15.22 20.66 -21.03
C THR A 33 -16.66 20.87 -20.58
N TYR A 34 -16.91 21.23 -19.32
CA TYR A 34 -18.23 21.47 -18.72
C TYR A 34 -19.17 22.35 -19.55
N PRO A 35 -18.77 23.54 -20.07
CA PRO A 35 -19.67 24.37 -20.87
C PRO A 35 -20.11 23.71 -22.19
N GLY A 36 -19.27 22.84 -22.78
CA GLY A 36 -19.65 22.08 -23.97
C GLY A 36 -20.56 20.90 -23.65
N LEU A 37 -20.40 20.30 -22.47
CA LEU A 37 -21.21 19.18 -22.01
C LEU A 37 -22.64 19.58 -21.62
N SER A 38 -22.80 20.74 -20.98
CA SER A 38 -24.09 21.21 -20.46
C SER A 38 -25.11 21.54 -21.55
N VAL A 39 -24.64 21.79 -22.78
CA VAL A 39 -25.47 22.12 -23.95
C VAL A 39 -25.75 20.88 -24.82
N SER A 40 -24.95 19.82 -24.68
CA SER A 40 -25.03 18.66 -25.57
C SER A 40 -26.19 17.71 -25.22
N GLN A 41 -26.84 17.15 -26.24
CA GLN A 41 -27.83 16.08 -26.05
C GLN A 41 -27.19 14.73 -25.67
N ASN A 42 -25.91 14.52 -26.03
CA ASN A 42 -25.16 13.30 -25.77
C ASN A 42 -23.83 13.63 -25.05
N PRO A 43 -23.80 13.65 -23.71
CA PRO A 43 -22.66 14.16 -22.95
C PRO A 43 -21.40 13.30 -23.11
N LEU A 44 -21.53 11.98 -23.19
CA LEU A 44 -20.38 11.07 -23.31
C LEU A 44 -19.64 11.19 -24.65
N SER A 45 -20.37 11.23 -25.77
CA SER A 45 -19.75 11.35 -27.10
C SER A 45 -19.09 12.71 -27.27
N THR A 46 -19.77 13.77 -26.77
CA THR A 46 -19.27 15.15 -26.83
C THR A 46 -18.04 15.34 -25.95
N PHE A 47 -17.99 14.68 -24.79
CA PHE A 47 -16.79 14.65 -23.95
C PHE A 47 -15.61 14.03 -24.69
N LEU A 48 -15.83 12.88 -25.35
CA LEU A 48 -14.78 12.16 -26.06
C LEU A 48 -14.25 12.97 -27.25
N SER A 49 -15.12 13.67 -27.99
CA SER A 49 -14.68 14.54 -29.09
C SER A 49 -13.89 15.74 -28.58
N LEU A 50 -14.37 16.40 -27.52
CA LEU A 50 -13.67 17.54 -26.90
C LEU A 50 -12.28 17.13 -26.38
N LEU A 51 -12.12 15.93 -25.81
CA LEU A 51 -10.82 15.41 -25.39
C LEU A 51 -9.80 15.31 -26.53
N TRP A 52 -10.26 15.01 -27.74
CA TRP A 52 -9.41 14.78 -28.92
C TRP A 52 -9.13 16.04 -29.73
N GLU A 53 -10.06 16.99 -29.73
CA GLU A 53 -9.99 18.25 -30.48
C GLU A 53 -9.38 19.40 -29.67
N GLU A 54 -9.64 19.43 -28.36
CA GLU A 54 -9.27 20.58 -27.54
C GLU A 54 -7.81 20.48 -27.06
N ASN A 55 -7.07 21.57 -27.25
CA ASN A 55 -5.68 21.70 -26.83
C ASN A 55 -5.61 22.60 -25.59
N ILE A 56 -4.78 22.21 -24.62
CA ILE A 56 -4.36 23.06 -23.51
C ILE A 56 -2.98 23.63 -23.83
N ASN A 57 -2.87 24.95 -23.73
CA ASN A 57 -1.58 25.61 -23.70
C ASN A 57 -1.08 25.59 -22.26
N VAL A 58 -0.07 24.76 -22.00
CA VAL A 58 0.61 24.75 -20.71
C VAL A 58 1.68 25.84 -20.77
N LEU A 59 1.56 26.84 -19.90
CA LEU A 59 2.55 27.93 -19.74
C LEU A 59 2.84 28.74 -21.02
N ASN A 60 1.87 28.83 -21.94
CA ASN A 60 2.02 29.51 -23.26
C ASN A 60 3.18 29.01 -24.14
N LEU A 61 3.84 27.91 -23.76
CA LEU A 61 5.05 27.43 -24.42
C LEU A 61 4.85 26.07 -25.10
N ILE A 62 3.92 25.25 -24.61
CA ILE A 62 3.68 23.91 -25.13
C ILE A 62 2.18 23.65 -25.26
N THR A 63 1.76 23.31 -26.47
CA THR A 63 0.41 22.85 -26.80
C THR A 63 0.32 21.34 -26.56
N PHE A 64 -0.53 20.92 -25.62
CA PHE A 64 -0.83 19.51 -25.40
C PHE A 64 -2.31 19.25 -25.63
N LYS A 65 -2.63 18.13 -26.28
CA LYS A 65 -4.02 17.66 -26.33
C LYS A 65 -4.55 17.37 -24.92
N LEU A 66 -5.81 17.71 -24.68
CA LEU A 66 -6.52 17.43 -23.42
C LEU A 66 -6.38 15.97 -22.97
N ILE A 67 -6.39 15.06 -23.94
CA ILE A 67 -6.26 13.62 -23.70
C ILE A 67 -5.00 13.23 -22.91
N TYR A 68 -3.88 13.94 -23.09
CA TYR A 68 -2.66 13.63 -22.36
C TYR A 68 -2.78 13.98 -20.87
N LEU A 69 -3.56 15.02 -20.54
CA LEU A 69 -3.81 15.40 -19.16
C LEU A 69 -4.70 14.37 -18.45
N VAL A 70 -5.67 13.81 -19.17
CA VAL A 70 -6.51 12.71 -18.67
C VAL A 70 -5.68 11.45 -18.44
N ILE A 71 -4.88 11.04 -19.42
CA ILE A 71 -3.99 9.86 -19.29
C ILE A 71 -3.04 10.03 -18.10
N PHE A 72 -2.45 11.22 -17.93
CA PHE A 72 -1.58 11.51 -16.79
C PHE A 72 -2.34 11.46 -15.46
N GLY A 73 -3.53 12.05 -15.41
CA GLY A 73 -4.40 12.02 -14.22
C GLY A 73 -4.79 10.59 -13.82
N ASP A 74 -5.17 9.77 -14.79
CA ASP A 74 -5.52 8.36 -14.58
C ASP A 74 -4.32 7.55 -14.08
N ILE A 75 -3.15 7.70 -14.71
CA ILE A 75 -1.92 7.03 -14.28
C ILE A 75 -1.58 7.43 -12.83
N ALA A 76 -1.65 8.73 -12.50
CA ALA A 76 -1.38 9.23 -11.16
C ALA A 76 -2.36 8.67 -10.13
N LEU A 77 -3.65 8.56 -10.47
CA LEU A 77 -4.68 7.98 -9.61
C LEU A 77 -4.45 6.49 -9.37
N VAL A 78 -4.20 5.71 -10.44
CA VAL A 78 -3.96 4.26 -10.33
C VAL A 78 -2.71 3.99 -9.50
N LEU A 79 -1.60 4.68 -9.78
CA LEU A 79 -0.37 4.56 -8.99
C LEU A 79 -0.59 4.99 -7.54
N GLY A 80 -1.27 6.11 -7.33
CA GLY A 80 -1.62 6.61 -6.01
C GLY A 80 -2.41 5.59 -5.20
N PHE A 81 -3.40 4.94 -5.80
CA PHE A 81 -4.23 3.92 -5.16
C PHE A 81 -3.46 2.62 -4.87
N VAL A 82 -2.64 2.16 -5.81
CA VAL A 82 -1.78 0.97 -5.61
C VAL A 82 -0.80 1.22 -4.46
N LEU A 83 -0.12 2.38 -4.46
CA LEU A 83 0.79 2.76 -3.37
C LEU A 83 0.06 2.93 -2.04
N TRP A 84 -1.19 3.40 -2.06
CA TRP A 84 -2.02 3.49 -0.86
C TRP A 84 -2.28 2.11 -0.26
N LEU A 85 -2.66 1.14 -1.09
CA LEU A 85 -2.87 -0.25 -0.67
C LEU A 85 -1.58 -0.86 -0.13
N LEU A 86 -0.48 -0.69 -0.85
CA LEU A 86 0.83 -1.20 -0.44
C LEU A 86 1.37 -0.52 0.82
N SER A 87 0.99 0.74 1.11
CA SER A 87 1.39 1.44 2.34
C SER A 87 0.92 0.73 3.61
N ARG A 88 -0.12 -0.11 3.50
CA ARG A 88 -0.64 -0.98 4.55
C ARG A 88 0.10 -2.32 4.52
N GLN A 89 1.42 -2.29 4.73
CA GLN A 89 2.18 -3.54 4.83
C GLN A 89 1.84 -4.26 6.13
N TRP A 90 1.29 -5.46 5.99
CA TRP A 90 1.02 -6.38 7.10
C TRP A 90 2.31 -7.15 7.39
N PHE A 91 3.13 -6.67 8.32
CA PHE A 91 4.27 -7.45 8.77
C PHE A 91 3.81 -8.55 9.73
N THR A 92 4.05 -9.80 9.35
CA THR A 92 3.98 -10.94 10.26
C THR A 92 5.24 -10.93 11.10
N VAL A 93 5.15 -10.36 12.30
CA VAL A 93 6.27 -10.40 13.23
C VAL A 93 6.33 -11.82 13.80
N PRO A 94 7.50 -12.51 13.74
CA PRO A 94 7.66 -13.79 14.41
C PRO A 94 7.30 -13.61 15.90
N GLY A 95 6.58 -14.58 16.47
CA GLY A 95 6.14 -14.52 17.86
C GLY A 95 7.31 -14.26 18.83
N LYS A 96 7.01 -13.81 20.05
CA LYS A 96 8.04 -13.59 21.08
C LYS A 96 8.94 -14.83 21.17
N THR A 97 10.25 -14.63 21.03
CA THR A 97 11.24 -15.69 21.21
C THR A 97 11.39 -15.94 22.70
N THR A 98 10.98 -17.12 23.16
CA THR A 98 11.12 -17.53 24.56
C THR A 98 12.27 -18.53 24.68
N TRP A 99 12.92 -18.52 25.85
CA TRP A 99 13.92 -19.53 26.19
C TRP A 99 13.24 -20.73 26.83
N TYR A 100 13.57 -21.89 26.31
CA TYR A 100 13.10 -23.17 26.81
C TYR A 100 14.24 -23.92 27.48
N GLU A 101 13.96 -24.55 28.61
CA GLU A 101 14.86 -25.46 29.30
C GLU A 101 14.31 -26.88 29.28
N CYS A 102 15.17 -27.86 28.94
CA CYS A 102 14.79 -29.26 28.94
C CYS A 102 14.82 -29.79 30.38
N PRO A 103 13.76 -30.46 30.88
CA PRO A 103 13.75 -31.03 32.22
C PRO A 103 14.79 -32.15 32.39
N PHE A 104 15.15 -32.86 31.30
CA PHE A 104 16.09 -33.98 31.34
C PHE A 104 17.54 -33.52 31.20
N CYS A 105 17.88 -32.81 30.12
CA CYS A 105 19.26 -32.45 29.84
C CYS A 105 19.67 -31.06 30.36
N ARG A 106 18.74 -30.29 30.95
CA ARG A 106 18.95 -28.92 31.49
C ARG A 106 19.51 -27.90 30.49
N LYS A 107 19.68 -28.28 29.22
CA LYS A 107 20.14 -27.38 28.16
C LYS A 107 19.02 -26.43 27.75
N LYS A 108 19.39 -25.20 27.46
CA LYS A 108 18.50 -24.12 27.06
C LYS A 108 18.56 -23.91 25.55
N TRP A 109 17.41 -23.67 24.91
CA TRP A 109 17.36 -23.26 23.50
C TRP A 109 16.30 -22.19 23.29
N LYS A 110 16.43 -21.43 22.21
CA LYS A 110 15.43 -20.43 21.79
C LYS A 110 14.46 -21.06 20.82
N ALA A 111 13.16 -20.84 21.01
CA ALA A 111 12.15 -21.15 20.00
C ALA A 111 11.06 -20.07 19.96
N VAL A 112 10.32 -20.04 18.85
CA VAL A 112 9.25 -19.05 18.61
C VAL A 112 7.91 -19.64 19.03
N GLY A 113 7.20 -18.91 19.90
CA GLY A 113 5.85 -19.24 20.35
C GLY A 113 5.80 -20.30 21.43
N ASP A 114 4.66 -20.39 22.12
CA ASP A 114 4.41 -21.34 23.21
C ASP A 114 4.11 -22.72 22.61
N LYS A 115 5.06 -23.64 22.76
CA LYS A 115 4.88 -25.02 22.33
C LYS A 115 4.78 -25.92 23.55
N ALA A 116 3.61 -26.53 23.73
CA ALA A 116 3.36 -27.44 24.85
C ALA A 116 4.29 -28.66 24.78
N LEU A 117 4.54 -29.20 23.59
CA LEU A 117 5.30 -30.44 23.40
C LEU A 117 6.29 -30.27 22.25
N VAL A 118 7.58 -30.47 22.50
CA VAL A 118 8.65 -30.28 21.50
C VAL A 118 9.73 -31.34 21.66
N HIS A 119 10.31 -31.79 20.56
CA HIS A 119 11.56 -32.53 20.62
C HIS A 119 12.72 -31.62 21.02
N CYS A 120 13.41 -31.98 22.11
CA CYS A 120 14.59 -31.25 22.52
C CYS A 120 15.68 -31.41 21.45
N PRO A 121 16.29 -30.32 20.95
CA PRO A 121 17.32 -30.40 19.91
C PRO A 121 18.59 -31.13 20.37
N HIS A 122 18.79 -31.26 21.69
CA HIS A 122 19.98 -31.88 22.26
C HIS A 122 19.80 -33.36 22.57
N CYS A 123 18.71 -33.75 23.24
CA CYS A 123 18.47 -35.16 23.60
C CYS A 123 17.50 -35.87 22.65
N ARG A 124 16.89 -35.17 21.69
CA ARG A 124 15.87 -35.66 20.75
C ARG A 124 14.63 -36.30 21.39
N GLN A 125 14.50 -36.25 22.72
CA GLN A 125 13.33 -36.72 23.44
C GLN A 125 12.18 -35.72 23.30
N LEU A 126 10.95 -36.25 23.28
CA LEU A 126 9.72 -35.45 23.33
C LEU A 126 9.54 -34.96 24.76
N VAL A 127 9.53 -33.63 24.96
CA VAL A 127 9.48 -33.04 26.30
C VAL A 127 8.45 -31.93 26.37
N HIS A 128 7.94 -31.70 27.58
CA HIS A 128 7.27 -30.45 27.96
C HIS A 128 8.34 -29.49 28.48
N PRO A 129 8.84 -28.55 27.65
CA PRO A 129 9.93 -27.69 28.06
C PRO A 129 9.47 -26.64 29.09
N LYS A 130 10.33 -26.32 30.05
CA LYS A 130 10.05 -25.23 31.00
C LYS A 130 10.38 -23.90 30.34
N ILE A 131 9.45 -22.96 30.37
CA ILE A 131 9.69 -21.59 29.90
C ILE A 131 10.53 -20.89 30.96
N VAL A 132 11.68 -20.37 30.56
CA VAL A 132 12.56 -19.59 31.44
C VAL A 132 12.55 -18.17 30.94
N GLU A 133 12.11 -17.23 31.79
CA GLU A 133 12.26 -15.82 31.49
C GLU A 133 13.76 -15.49 31.48
N SER A 134 14.24 -14.90 30.39
CA SER A 134 15.58 -14.31 30.42
C SER A 134 15.52 -13.14 31.40
N ARG A 135 16.18 -13.28 32.57
CA ARG A 135 16.61 -12.11 33.33
C ARG A 135 17.58 -11.35 32.43
N SER A 136 17.07 -10.30 31.79
CA SER A 136 17.88 -9.21 31.26
C SER A 136 18.48 -8.44 32.42
#